data_AF-V9TGX5-F1
#
_entry.id   AF-V9TGX5-F1
#
_cell.length_a   1.000
_cell.length_b   1.000
_cell.length_c   1.000
_cell.angle_alpha   90.00
_cell.angle_beta   90.00
_cell.angle_gamma   90.00
#
_symmetry.space_group_name_H-M   'P 1'
#
loop_
_entity.id
_entity.type
_entity.pdbx_description
1 polymer ?
#
loop_
_entity_poly.entity_id
_entity_poly.type
_entity_poly.pdbx_seq_one_letter_code
_entity_poly.pdbx_strand_id
1 'polypeptide(L)' 'VRVKYGNADGEYCKFPFLFNGKEYTSCTDTGRSDGFLWCSTTYNFEKDGKYGFCPHE' A
#
# COMPACT_ATOMS: atom_id res chain seq x y z
N VAL A 1 5.22 -8.43 2.90
CA VAL A 1 4.65 -7.62 3.99
C VAL A 1 3.16 -7.90 4.06
N ARG A 2 2.67 -8.42 5.20
CA ARG A 2 1.24 -8.64 5.39
C ARG A 2 0.62 -7.33 5.87
N VAL A 3 -0.43 -6.87 5.19
CA VAL A 3 -1.06 -5.60 5.55
C VAL A 3 -1.92 -5.73 6.79
N LYS A 4 -2.04 -4.62 7.52
CA LYS A 4 -2.91 -4.43 8.68
C LYS A 4 -3.87 -3.29 8.39
N TYR A 5 -5.13 -3.44 8.77
CA TYR A 5 -6.19 -2.46 8.50
C TYR A 5 -6.33 -2.15 6.99
N GLY A 6 -7.06 -1.08 6.65
CA GLY A 6 -7.41 -0.75 5.27
C GLY A 6 -8.54 -1.63 4.73
N ASN A 7 -8.74 -1.60 3.42
CA ASN A 7 -9.79 -2.38 2.74
C ASN A 7 -9.29 -3.72 2.19
N ALA A 8 -8.03 -4.06 2.45
CA ALA A 8 -7.42 -5.34 2.12
C ALA A 8 -6.76 -6.00 3.34
N ASP A 9 -7.33 -5.84 4.54
CA ASP A 9 -6.78 -6.43 5.76
C ASP A 9 -6.52 -7.94 5.59
N GLY A 10 -5.34 -8.39 6.00
CA GLY A 10 -4.94 -9.78 5.93
C GLY A 10 -4.26 -10.21 4.63
N GLU A 11 -4.37 -9.43 3.55
CA GLU A 11 -3.67 -9.65 2.28
C GLU A 11 -2.16 -9.31 2.39
N TYR A 12 -1.42 -9.54 1.31
CA TYR A 12 -0.02 -9.13 1.18
C TYR A 12 0.13 -7.93 0.26
N CYS A 13 1.08 -7.04 0.60
CA CYS A 13 1.50 -5.98 -0.31
C CYS A 13 1.94 -6.57 -1.65
N LYS A 14 1.49 -5.96 -2.74
CA LYS A 14 1.96 -6.26 -4.09
C LYS A 14 3.09 -5.32 -4.43
N PHE A 15 4.29 -5.87 -4.63
CA PHE A 15 5.44 -5.09 -5.12
C PHE A 15 5.87 -5.60 -6.51
N PRO A 16 6.20 -4.70 -7.45
CA PRO A 16 5.90 -3.26 -7.41
C PRO A 16 4.38 -3.00 -7.48
N PHE A 17 3.95 -1.84 -6.97
CA PHE A 17 2.62 -1.29 -7.26
C PHE A 17 2.73 0.14 -7.79
N LEU A 18 1.81 0.49 -8.69
CA LEU A 18 1.64 1.79 -9.31
C LEU A 18 0.69 2.64 -8.47
N PHE A 19 1.15 3.81 -8.07
CA PHE A 19 0.36 4.84 -7.40
C PHE A 19 0.80 6.22 -7.89
N ASN A 20 -0.15 7.05 -8.34
CA ASN A 20 0.10 8.42 -8.81
C ASN A 20 1.21 8.51 -9.88
N GLY A 21 1.17 7.57 -10.84
CA GLY A 21 2.17 7.47 -11.91
C GLY A 21 3.57 6.98 -11.50
N LYS A 22 3.78 6.58 -10.24
CA LYS A 22 5.07 6.07 -9.74
C LYS A 22 4.94 4.64 -9.24
N GLU A 23 5.94 3.81 -9.55
CA GLU A 23 6.04 2.46 -8.99
C GLU A 23 6.74 2.46 -7.63
N TYR A 24 6.18 1.70 -6.70
CA TYR A 24 6.66 1.52 -5.34
C TYR A 24 7.00 0.05 -5.09
N THR A 25 8.24 -0.20 -4.69
CA THR A 25 8.76 -1.53 -4.33
C THR A 25 8.85 -1.77 -2.83
N SER A 26 8.46 -0.76 -2.04
CA SER A 26 8.38 -0.78 -0.58
C SER A 26 7.12 -0.08 -0.12
N CYS A 27 6.81 -0.21 1.17
CA CYS A 27 5.77 0.61 1.78
C CYS A 27 6.14 2.09 1.70
N THR A 28 5.14 2.95 1.61
CA THR A 28 5.31 4.40 1.52
C THR A 28 4.24 5.10 2.35
N ASP A 29 4.54 6.30 2.82
CA ASP A 29 3.59 7.25 3.39
C ASP A 29 3.05 8.23 2.33
N THR A 30 3.47 8.09 1.06
CA THR A 30 3.03 9.01 -0.01
C THR A 30 1.50 9.09 -0.07
N GLY A 31 0.96 10.30 -0.14
CA GLY A 31 -0.48 10.54 -0.17
C GLY A 31 -1.15 10.51 1.21
N ARG A 32 -0.37 10.38 2.28
CA ARG A 32 -0.83 10.50 3.66
C ARG A 32 -0.02 11.56 4.41
N SER A 33 -0.64 12.18 5.40
CA SER A 33 0.00 13.20 6.26
C SER A 33 0.19 12.73 7.71
N ASP A 34 -0.27 11.53 8.04
CA ASP A 34 -0.22 10.95 9.39
C ASP A 34 1.03 10.10 9.64
N GLY A 35 1.92 9.99 8.63
CA GLY A 35 3.17 9.25 8.72
C GLY A 35 3.03 7.72 8.71
N PHE A 36 1.81 7.19 8.58
CA PHE A 36 1.60 5.74 8.51
C PHE A 36 2.00 5.20 7.14
N LEU A 37 2.87 4.20 7.13
CA LEU A 37 3.25 3.48 5.92
C LEU A 37 2.12 2.59 5.43
N TRP A 38 1.90 2.58 4.13
CA TRP A 38 0.91 1.75 3.46
C TRP A 38 1.49 1.14 2.18
N CYS A 39 0.78 0.16 1.64
CA CYS A 39 1.07 -0.42 0.33
C CYS A 39 -0.23 -0.82 -0.37
N SER A 40 -0.18 -0.91 -1.70
CA SER A 40 -1.26 -1.52 -2.47
C SER A 40 -1.16 -3.05 -2.39
N THR A 41 -2.31 -3.73 -2.43
CA THR A 41 -2.37 -5.19 -2.56
C THR A 41 -2.60 -5.65 -4.00
N THR A 42 -2.67 -4.69 -4.94
CA THR A 42 -2.69 -4.93 -6.39
C THR A 42 -1.65 -4.08 -7.11
N TYR A 43 -1.38 -4.40 -8.37
CA TYR A 43 -0.41 -3.64 -9.16
C TYR A 43 -0.88 -2.22 -9.46
N ASN A 44 -2.15 -1.99 -9.81
CA ASN A 44 -2.64 -0.66 -10.15
C ASN A 44 -3.58 -0.14 -9.06
N PHE A 45 -3.04 0.65 -8.12
CA PHE A 45 -3.83 1.21 -7.03
C PHE A 45 -4.92 2.16 -7.53
N GLU A 46 -4.67 2.93 -8.58
CA GLU A 46 -5.65 3.89 -9.14
C GLU A 46 -6.89 3.17 -9.69
N LYS A 47 -6.73 1.94 -10.17
CA LYS A 47 -7.83 1.11 -10.68
C LYS A 47 -8.55 0.32 -9.58
N ASP A 48 -7.79 -0.34 -8.71
CA ASP A 48 -8.36 -1.31 -7.77
C ASP A 48 -8.66 -0.71 -6.39
N GLY A 49 -7.93 0.34 -6.01
CA GLY A 49 -8.09 1.04 -4.73
C GLY A 49 -7.84 0.18 -3.49
N LYS A 50 -7.20 -0.99 -3.63
CA LYS A 50 -6.97 -1.91 -2.51
C LYS A 50 -5.63 -1.63 -1.83
N TYR A 51 -5.68 -1.35 -0.53
CA TYR A 51 -4.51 -1.09 0.30
C TYR A 51 -4.65 -1.67 1.69
N GLY A 52 -3.52 -1.72 2.37
CA GLY A 52 -3.51 -1.73 3.82
C GLY A 52 -2.21 -1.15 4.36
N PHE A 53 -2.15 -1.03 5.69
CA PHE A 53 -1.02 -0.42 6.36
C PHE A 53 0.09 -1.43 6.59
N CYS A 54 1.31 -0.98 6.42
CA CYS A 54 2.47 -1.79 6.73
C CYS A 54 2.75 -1.71 8.24
N PRO A 55 3.07 -2.83 8.90
CA PRO A 55 3.56 -2.79 10.27
C PRO A 55 4.87 -1.99 10.32
N HIS A 56 4.95 -1.06 11.26
CA HIS A 56 6.17 -0.31 11.59
C HIS A 56 6.70 -0.90 12.90
N GLU A 57 7.61 -1.87 12.80
CA GLU A 57 8.41 -2.35 13.94
C GLU A 57 9.62 -1.43 14.17
#